data_AF-A0A7Z7HTG8-F1
#
_entry.id   AF-A0A7Z7HTG8-F1
#
_cell.length_a   1.000
_cell.length_b   1.000
_cell.length_c   1.000
_cell.angle_alpha   90.00
_cell.angle_beta   90.00
_cell.angle_gamma   90.00
#
_symmetry.space_group_name_H-M   'P 1'
#
loop_
_entity.id
_entity.type
_entity.pdbx_description
1 polymer ?
#
loop_
_entity_poly.entity_id
_entity_poly.type
_entity_poly.pdbx_seq_one_letter_code
_entity_poly.pdbx_strand_id
1 'polypeptide(L)' 'MGYENPLLRLPAGQALRRLPKADRERIEAVMRELRDQANTEAETAWRRRKGPMAAYWRAVATYARHLAHALSKEVSE' A
#
# COMPACT_ATOMS: atom_id res chain seq x y z
N MET A 1 8.64 18.70 -5.37
CA MET A 1 7.71 18.49 -4.24
C MET A 1 7.42 17.00 -4.15
N GLY A 2 8.08 16.29 -3.24
CA GLY A 2 7.99 14.83 -3.16
C GLY A 2 6.59 14.41 -2.71
N TYR A 3 6.03 13.38 -3.34
CA TYR A 3 4.78 12.78 -2.89
C TYR A 3 4.97 12.21 -1.48
N GLU A 4 4.46 12.90 -0.47
CA GLU A 4 4.44 12.40 0.90
C GLU A 4 3.27 11.43 1.07
N ASN A 5 3.57 10.23 1.54
CA ASN A 5 2.57 9.20 1.78
C ASN A 5 1.51 9.71 2.80
N PRO A 6 0.23 9.81 2.40
CA PRO A 6 -0.81 10.39 3.26
C PRO A 6 -1.04 9.60 4.55
N LEU A 7 -0.76 8.29 4.57
CA LEU A 7 -0.88 7.48 5.79
C LEU A 7 0.05 7.97 6.90
N LEU A 8 1.21 8.53 6.57
CA LEU A 8 2.17 9.02 7.58
C LEU A 8 1.65 10.23 8.37
N ARG A 9 0.63 10.92 7.85
CA ARG A 9 -0.04 12.05 8.52
C ARG A 9 -1.18 11.62 9.45
N LEU A 10 -1.59 10.34 9.41
CA LEU A 10 -2.69 9.82 10.20
C LEU A 10 -2.17 9.13 11.47
N PRO A 11 -2.83 9.29 12.64
CA PRO A 11 -2.39 8.64 13.88
C PRO A 11 -2.24 7.12 13.76
N ALA A 12 -3.19 6.46 13.08
CA ALA A 12 -3.13 5.02 12.83
C ALA A 12 -1.94 4.63 11.93
N GLY A 13 -1.62 5.44 10.93
CA GLY A 13 -0.47 5.19 10.06
C GLY A 13 0.88 5.40 10.77
N GLN A 14 0.94 6.33 11.72
CA GLN A 14 2.11 6.52 12.58
C GLN A 14 2.29 5.35 13.57
N ALA A 15 1.21 4.78 14.08
CA ALA A 15 1.26 3.62 14.98
C ALA A 15 1.96 2.41 14.34
N LEU A 16 1.81 2.22 13.03
CA LEU A 16 2.48 1.15 12.28
C LEU A 16 4.01 1.23 12.34
N ARG A 17 4.58 2.43 12.48
CA ARG A 17 6.03 2.62 12.60
C ARG A 17 6.57 2.11 13.93
N ARG A 18 5.71 1.97 14.95
CA ARG A 18 6.06 1.48 16.28
C ARG A 18 6.03 -0.04 16.40
N LEU A 19 5.60 -0.75 15.35
CA LEU A 19 5.63 -2.20 15.33
C LEU A 19 7.09 -2.72 15.34
N PRO A 20 7.34 -3.90 15.94
CA PRO A 20 8.62 -4.57 15.86
C PRO A 20 9.09 -4.69 14.40
N LYS A 21 10.40 -4.55 14.15
CA LYS A 21 10.98 -4.56 12.80
C LYS A 21 10.53 -5.79 11.99
N ALA A 22 10.59 -6.98 12.59
CA ALA A 22 10.18 -8.22 11.95
C ALA A 22 8.70 -8.22 11.50
N ASP A 23 7.80 -7.61 12.27
CA ASP A 23 6.39 -7.52 11.91
C ASP A 23 6.18 -6.52 10.78
N ARG A 24 6.90 -5.38 10.81
CA ARG A 24 6.88 -4.41 9.71
C ARG A 24 7.34 -5.03 8.39
N GLU A 25 8.43 -5.78 8.42
CA GLU A 25 8.99 -6.45 7.23
C GLU A 25 8.03 -7.49 6.65
N ARG A 26 7.40 -8.32 7.51
CA ARG A 26 6.41 -9.32 7.07
C ARG A 26 5.19 -8.67 6.43
N ILE A 27 4.63 -7.63 7.05
CA ILE A 27 3.46 -6.94 6.51
C ILE A 27 3.84 -6.17 5.24
N GLU A 28 5.02 -5.54 5.19
CA GLU A 28 5.51 -4.83 4.02
C GLU A 28 5.61 -5.77 2.80
N ALA A 29 6.17 -6.97 2.98
CA ALA A 29 6.31 -7.96 1.92
C ALA A 29 4.94 -8.33 1.33
N VAL A 30 3.96 -8.65 2.18
CA VAL A 30 2.59 -8.98 1.76
C VAL A 30 1.94 -7.80 1.03
N MET A 31 2.12 -6.56 1.52
CA MET A 31 1.52 -5.38 0.89
C MET A 31 2.12 -5.06 -0.48
N ARG A 32 3.41 -5.37 -0.68
CA ARG A 32 4.05 -5.26 -2.01
C ARG A 32 3.46 -6.28 -2.98
N GLU A 33 3.29 -7.51 -2.55
CA GLU A 33 2.69 -8.56 -3.39
C GLU A 33 1.22 -8.24 -3.73
N LEU A 34 0.42 -7.83 -2.73
CA LEU A 34 -0.96 -7.42 -2.95
C LEU A 34 -1.08 -6.24 -3.91
N ARG A 35 -0.15 -5.28 -3.87
CA ARG A 35 -0.11 -4.18 -4.84
C ARG A 35 0.04 -4.72 -6.27
N ASP A 36 0.95 -5.66 -6.48
CA ASP A 36 1.25 -6.19 -7.82
C ASP A 36 0.09 -7.03 -8.36
N GLN A 37 -0.51 -7.87 -7.52
CA GLN A 37 -1.71 -8.63 -7.86
C GLN A 37 -2.90 -7.69 -8.16
N ALA A 38 -3.16 -6.70 -7.31
CA ALA A 38 -4.24 -5.74 -7.52
C ALA A 38 -4.05 -4.90 -8.79
N ASN A 39 -2.83 -4.53 -9.16
CA ASN A 39 -2.56 -3.86 -10.44
C ASN A 39 -2.90 -4.77 -11.62
N THR A 40 -2.55 -6.06 -11.54
CA THR A 40 -2.87 -7.05 -12.58
C THR A 40 -4.39 -7.21 -12.75
N GLU A 41 -5.13 -7.26 -11.64
CA GLU A 41 -6.59 -7.32 -11.66
C GLU A 41 -7.23 -6.03 -12.21
N ALA A 42 -6.67 -4.87 -11.89
CA ALA A 42 -7.11 -3.60 -12.45
C ALA A 42 -6.99 -3.59 -13.98
N GLU A 43 -5.83 -4.00 -14.52
CA GLU A 43 -5.62 -4.11 -15.98
C GLU A 43 -6.58 -5.11 -16.62
N THR A 44 -6.82 -6.25 -15.97
CA THR A 44 -7.77 -7.25 -16.45
C THR A 44 -9.20 -6.71 -16.47
N ALA A 45 -9.62 -5.96 -15.45
CA ALA A 45 -10.92 -5.33 -15.41
C ALA A 45 -11.07 -4.23 -16.47
N TRP A 46 -10.02 -3.44 -16.74
CA TRP A 46 -10.01 -2.46 -17.84
C TRP A 46 -10.20 -3.14 -19.19
N ARG A 47 -9.43 -4.19 -19.50
CA ARG A 47 -9.57 -4.96 -20.75
C ARG A 47 -10.98 -5.54 -20.93
N ARG A 48 -11.61 -5.96 -19.83
CA ARG A 48 -12.99 -6.48 -19.79
C ARG A 48 -14.07 -5.39 -19.75
N ARG A 49 -13.69 -4.11 -19.88
CA ARG A 49 -14.60 -2.95 -19.83
C ARG A 49 -15.39 -2.85 -18.51
N LYS A 50 -14.83 -3.33 -17.41
CA LYS A 50 -15.41 -3.27 -16.05
C LYS A 50 -14.83 -2.09 -15.27
N GLY A 51 -15.19 -0.88 -15.68
CA GLY A 51 -14.60 0.36 -15.15
C GLY A 51 -14.61 0.50 -13.62
N PRO A 52 -15.76 0.33 -12.94
CA PRO A 52 -15.81 0.41 -11.48
C PRO A 52 -14.91 -0.59 -10.77
N MET A 53 -14.83 -1.83 -11.28
CA MET A 53 -13.97 -2.86 -10.71
C MET A 53 -12.49 -2.55 -10.91
N ALA A 54 -12.13 -1.98 -12.06
CA ALA A 54 -10.76 -1.59 -12.33
C ALA A 54 -10.32 -0.42 -11.42
N ALA A 55 -11.20 0.54 -11.17
CA ALA A 55 -10.96 1.61 -10.20
C ALA A 55 -10.81 1.08 -8.76
N TYR A 56 -11.66 0.14 -8.35
CA TYR A 56 -11.57 -0.55 -7.06
C TYR A 56 -10.19 -1.20 -6.89
N TRP A 57 -9.76 -2.02 -7.85
CA TRP A 57 -8.45 -2.68 -7.79
C TRP A 57 -7.29 -1.68 -7.79
N ARG A 58 -7.41 -0.57 -8.51
CA ARG A 58 -6.40 0.50 -8.46
C ARG A 58 -6.33 1.17 -7.09
N ALA A 59 -7.47 1.35 -6.42
CA ALA A 59 -7.49 1.87 -5.06
C ALA A 59 -6.80 0.91 -4.08
N VAL A 60 -7.08 -0.40 -4.18
CA VAL A 60 -6.40 -1.44 -3.40
C VAL A 60 -4.88 -1.36 -3.60
N ALA A 61 -4.42 -1.33 -4.84
CA ALA A 61 -2.98 -1.22 -5.15
C ALA A 61 -2.35 0.05 -4.56
N THR A 62 -3.09 1.17 -4.56
CA THR A 62 -2.64 2.45 -4.02
C THR A 62 -2.48 2.39 -2.50
N TYR A 63 -3.49 1.90 -1.79
CA TYR A 63 -3.42 1.76 -0.32
C TYR A 63 -2.36 0.74 0.10
N ALA A 64 -2.23 -0.38 -0.61
CA ALA A 64 -1.17 -1.37 -0.34
C ALA A 64 0.22 -0.76 -0.49
N ARG A 65 0.45 0.05 -1.54
CA ARG A 65 1.70 0.82 -1.72
C ARG A 65 1.95 1.78 -0.56
N HIS A 66 0.94 2.53 -0.14
CA HIS A 66 1.08 3.47 0.98
C HIS A 66 1.41 2.74 2.27
N LEU A 67 0.76 1.61 2.53
CA LEU A 67 1.01 0.83 3.73
C LEU A 67 2.44 0.26 3.74
N ALA A 68 2.86 -0.37 2.63
CA ALA A 68 4.24 -0.85 2.47
C ALA A 68 5.27 0.27 2.69
N HIS A 69 5.04 1.45 2.10
CA HIS A 69 5.97 2.57 2.27
C HIS A 69 6.02 3.09 3.72
N ALA A 70 4.88 3.12 4.42
CA ALA A 70 4.84 3.53 5.82
C ALA A 70 5.62 2.57 6.73
N LEU A 71 5.59 1.27 6.43
CA LEU A 71 6.30 0.23 7.17
C LEU A 71 7.81 0.23 6.90
N SER A 72 8.21 0.56 5.67
CA SER A 72 9.62 0.60 5.23
C SER A 72 10.46 1.71 5.85
N LYS A 73 9.83 2.81 6.32
CA LYS A 73 10.57 3.91 6.93
C LYS A 73 11.02 3.52 8.33
N GLU A 74 12.32 3.55 8.57
CA GLU A 74 12.87 3.43 9.91
C GLU A 74 12.35 4.58 10.80
N VAL A 75 12.11 4.25 12.07
CA VAL A 75 12.03 5.27 13.11
C VAL A 75 13.48 5.55 13.45
N SER A 76 14.01 6.68 13.00
CA SER A 76 15.24 7.23 13.60
C SER A 76 14.92 7.47 15.07
N GLU A 77 15.60 6.74 15.95
CA GLU A 77 15.58 6.97 17.40
C GLU A 77 16.11 8.37 17.73
#